data_AF-J9FBP8-F1
#
_entry.id   AF-J9FBP8-F1
#
_cell.length_a   1.000
_cell.length_b   1.000
_cell.length_c   1.000
_cell.angle_alpha   90.00
_cell.angle_beta   90.00
_cell.angle_gamma   90.00
#
_symmetry.space_group_name_H-M   'P 1'
#
loop_
_entity.id
_entity.type
_entity.pdbx_description
1 polymer ?
#
loop_
_entity_poly.entity_id
_entity_poly.type
_entity_poly.pdbx_seq_one_letter_code
_entity_poly.pdbx_strand_id
1 'polypeptide(L)'
;VGIPADKANDFFKRSMEASDMIIKSGKFALFNQDPDPAANYQQLFLDKTMNSEAIFVKAFASPDKAHNFDYAMAAPSFKIDWGTNTSPTLELVESYEYIDGTPGTLKTTDASGNLIYYENAEDIFKDKDPRFFASILYPGSPWQNGELEVRRGIIKNDGSKEAA
;
A
#
# COMPACT_ATOMS: atom_id res chain seq x y z
N VAL A 1 21.33 8.21 -20.79
CA VAL A 1 21.94 7.34 -19.75
C VAL A 1 21.11 6.08 -19.70
N GLY A 2 21.71 4.91 -19.90
CA GLY A 2 21.00 3.64 -20.02
C GLY A 2 21.92 2.53 -20.54
N ILE A 3 21.46 1.29 -20.45
CA ILE A 3 22.12 0.12 -21.05
C ILE A 3 22.09 0.28 -22.59
N PRO A 4 23.21 0.07 -23.31
CA PRO A 4 23.22 0.05 -24.77
C PRO A 4 22.17 -0.89 -25.34
N ALA A 5 21.41 -0.45 -26.35
CA ALA A 5 20.26 -1.20 -26.87
C ALA A 5 20.62 -2.61 -27.38
N ASP A 6 21.84 -2.76 -27.93
CA ASP A 6 22.41 -4.03 -28.38
C ASP A 6 22.67 -5.03 -27.25
N LYS A 7 22.76 -4.56 -26.00
CA LYS A 7 22.95 -5.41 -24.81
C LYS A 7 21.64 -5.86 -24.15
N ALA A 8 20.50 -5.31 -24.55
CA ALA A 8 19.22 -5.57 -23.89
C ALA A 8 18.92 -7.08 -23.76
N ASN A 9 19.10 -7.84 -24.84
CA ASN A 9 18.86 -9.28 -24.85
C ASN A 9 19.77 -10.06 -23.88
N ASP A 10 21.05 -9.69 -23.78
CA ASP A 10 21.99 -10.35 -22.86
C ASP A 10 21.59 -10.07 -21.40
N PHE A 11 21.21 -8.82 -21.07
CA PHE A 11 20.77 -8.46 -19.73
C PHE A 11 19.45 -9.16 -19.34
N PHE A 12 18.45 -9.19 -20.23
CA PHE A 12 17.20 -9.90 -19.95
C PHE A 12 17.42 -11.40 -19.77
N LYS A 13 18.29 -12.01 -20.58
CA LYS A 13 18.65 -13.42 -20.44
C LYS A 13 19.29 -13.70 -19.07
N ARG A 14 20.29 -12.91 -18.66
CA ARG A 14 20.94 -13.08 -17.35
C ARG A 14 19.98 -12.87 -16.19
N SER A 15 19.09 -11.88 -16.30
CA SER A 15 18.06 -11.62 -15.29
C SER A 15 17.13 -12.81 -15.15
N MET A 16 16.65 -13.36 -16.26
CA MET A 16 15.77 -14.54 -16.28
C MET A 16 16.47 -15.77 -15.69
N GLU A 17 17.72 -16.03 -16.08
CA GLU A 17 18.51 -17.15 -15.56
C GLU A 17 18.71 -17.03 -14.04
N ALA A 18 19.01 -15.84 -13.53
CA ALA A 18 19.15 -15.60 -12.10
C ALA A 18 17.83 -15.81 -11.34
N SER A 19 16.71 -15.31 -11.87
CA SER A 19 15.38 -15.52 -11.29
C SER A 19 15.01 -17.00 -11.26
N ASP A 20 15.25 -17.73 -12.36
CA ASP A 20 14.98 -19.16 -12.49
C ASP A 20 15.79 -19.99 -11.48
N MET A 21 17.06 -19.62 -11.25
CA MET A 21 17.89 -20.25 -10.22
C MET A 21 17.29 -20.08 -8.81
N ILE A 22 16.76 -18.90 -8.47
CA ILE A 22 16.13 -18.65 -7.16
C ILE A 22 14.85 -19.48 -7.04
N ILE A 23 13.98 -19.44 -8.06
CA ILE A 23 12.72 -20.19 -8.07
C ILE A 23 12.97 -21.70 -7.93
N LYS A 24 13.92 -22.25 -8.69
CA LYS A 24 14.26 -23.69 -8.67
C LYS A 24 15.05 -24.13 -7.44
N SER A 25 15.56 -23.19 -6.64
CA SER A 25 16.35 -23.54 -5.44
C SER A 25 15.51 -24.24 -4.36
N GLY A 26 14.18 -24.04 -4.37
CA GLY A 26 13.27 -24.54 -3.32
C GLY A 26 13.49 -23.89 -1.94
N LYS A 27 14.35 -22.86 -1.85
CA LYS A 27 14.69 -22.20 -0.58
C LYS A 27 13.67 -21.14 -0.15
N PHE A 28 12.88 -20.63 -1.08
CA PHE A 28 11.93 -19.54 -0.86
C PHE A 28 10.54 -19.93 -1.35
N ALA A 29 9.53 -19.35 -0.73
CA ALA A 29 8.13 -19.51 -1.12
C ALA A 29 7.37 -18.22 -0.79
N LEU A 30 6.35 -17.90 -1.59
CA LEU A 30 5.47 -16.77 -1.33
C LEU A 30 4.88 -16.88 0.08
N PHE A 31 4.86 -15.77 0.80
CA PHE A 31 4.30 -15.69 2.12
C PHE A 31 2.80 -15.97 2.06
N ASN A 32 2.36 -16.94 2.86
CA ASN A 32 0.98 -17.43 2.86
C ASN A 32 0.61 -17.99 4.24
N GLN A 33 0.46 -17.09 5.21
CA GLN A 33 0.18 -17.40 6.61
C GLN A 33 -1.21 -16.94 7.07
N ASP A 34 -1.88 -16.09 6.30
CA ASP A 34 -3.22 -15.58 6.60
C ASP A 34 -4.19 -15.81 5.43
N PRO A 35 -5.42 -16.30 5.65
CA PRO A 35 -6.41 -16.45 4.58
C PRO A 35 -6.97 -15.12 4.06
N ASP A 36 -6.89 -14.02 4.81
CA ASP A 36 -7.17 -12.68 4.31
C ASP A 36 -5.96 -12.20 3.49
N PRO A 37 -6.10 -11.98 2.17
CA PRO A 37 -4.95 -11.64 1.33
C PRO A 37 -4.31 -10.29 1.67
N ALA A 38 -5.08 -9.32 2.18
CA ALA A 38 -4.57 -8.02 2.59
C ALA A 38 -3.78 -8.16 3.90
N ALA A 39 -4.33 -8.88 4.88
CA ALA A 39 -3.62 -9.18 6.13
C ALA A 39 -2.35 -9.99 5.86
N ASN A 40 -2.42 -11.01 5.00
CA ASN A 40 -1.28 -11.83 4.60
C ASN A 40 -0.15 -10.99 3.99
N TYR A 41 -0.49 -10.10 3.05
CA TYR A 41 0.49 -9.21 2.42
C TYR A 41 1.06 -8.21 3.42
N GLN A 42 0.27 -7.69 4.36
CA GLN A 42 0.77 -6.81 5.41
C GLN A 42 1.78 -7.53 6.31
N GLN A 43 1.49 -8.78 6.69
CA GLN A 43 2.34 -9.58 7.57
C GLN A 43 3.68 -9.97 6.94
N LEU A 44 3.78 -10.01 5.61
CA LEU A 44 5.06 -10.15 4.90
C LEU A 44 6.12 -9.13 5.39
N PHE A 45 5.69 -7.92 5.77
CA PHE A 45 6.57 -6.83 6.23
C PHE A 45 6.59 -6.63 7.74
N LEU A 46 5.59 -7.16 8.47
CA LEU A 46 5.48 -7.03 9.92
C LEU A 46 6.02 -8.25 10.68
N ASP A 47 6.11 -9.41 10.03
CA ASP A 47 6.77 -10.58 10.57
C ASP A 47 8.24 -10.25 10.84
N LYS A 48 8.63 -10.36 12.12
CA LYS A 48 9.97 -10.04 12.60
C LYS A 48 10.94 -11.22 12.46
N THR A 49 10.49 -12.33 11.87
CA THR A 49 11.31 -13.50 11.56
C THR A 49 11.81 -13.46 10.11
N MET A 50 12.76 -14.34 9.79
CA MET A 50 13.16 -14.54 8.39
C MET A 50 12.11 -15.42 7.70
N ASN A 51 11.05 -14.80 7.19
CA ASN A 51 9.93 -15.52 6.56
C ASN A 51 10.33 -16.19 5.23
N SER A 52 9.44 -17.02 4.69
CA SER A 52 9.71 -17.85 3.51
C SER A 52 9.99 -17.07 2.22
N GLU A 53 9.54 -15.82 2.13
CA GLU A 53 9.70 -14.97 0.94
C GLU A 53 10.93 -14.04 1.07
N ALA A 54 11.44 -13.85 2.29
CA ALA A 54 12.55 -12.97 2.59
C ALA A 54 13.89 -13.51 2.05
N ILE A 55 14.39 -12.94 0.94
CA ILE A 55 15.70 -13.30 0.34
C ILE A 55 16.86 -12.56 1.01
N PHE A 56 16.70 -11.26 1.25
CA PHE A 56 17.72 -10.41 1.87
C PHE A 56 17.06 -9.31 2.70
N VAL A 57 17.35 -9.28 4.00
CA VAL A 57 16.70 -8.38 4.97
C VAL A 57 17.74 -7.60 5.75
N LYS A 58 17.49 -6.30 5.94
CA LYS A 58 18.22 -5.45 6.87
C LYS A 58 17.33 -5.14 8.07
N ALA A 59 17.61 -5.78 9.20
CA ALA A 59 16.88 -5.54 10.44
C ALA A 59 17.35 -4.25 11.15
N PHE A 60 16.41 -3.62 11.85
CA PHE A 60 16.64 -2.49 12.75
C PHE A 60 16.01 -2.81 14.10
N ALA A 61 16.74 -2.57 15.18
CA ALA A 61 16.32 -2.88 16.55
C ALA A 61 16.95 -1.89 17.52
N SER A 62 16.13 -1.25 18.35
CA SER A 62 16.60 -0.37 19.43
C SER A 62 17.07 -1.22 20.63
N PRO A 63 18.16 -0.87 21.33
CA PRO A 63 18.98 0.34 21.16
C PRO A 63 20.14 0.22 20.16
N ASP A 64 20.41 -0.98 19.62
CA ASP A 64 21.60 -1.27 18.81
C ASP A 64 21.65 -0.51 17.47
N LYS A 65 20.60 -0.68 16.65
CA LYS A 65 20.48 -0.05 15.33
C LYS A 65 19.06 0.46 15.12
N ALA A 66 18.79 1.64 15.65
CA ALA A 66 17.49 2.30 15.54
C ALA A 66 17.31 3.09 14.23
N HIS A 67 16.05 3.37 13.90
CA HIS A 67 15.63 4.38 12.93
C HIS A 67 14.33 5.03 13.41
N ASN A 68 13.93 6.15 12.81
CA ASN A 68 12.69 6.86 13.13
C ASN A 68 11.61 6.75 12.05
N PHE A 69 11.64 5.71 11.20
CA PHE A 69 10.76 5.57 10.05
C PHE A 69 9.27 5.66 10.43
N ASP A 70 8.83 4.93 11.46
CA ASP A 70 7.44 4.93 11.91
C ASP A 70 6.97 6.33 12.37
N TYR A 71 7.86 7.09 13.05
CA TYR A 71 7.57 8.46 13.46
C TYR A 71 7.49 9.41 12.25
N ALA A 72 8.42 9.28 11.30
CA ALA A 72 8.48 10.11 10.10
C ALA A 72 7.30 9.88 9.14
N MET A 73 6.75 8.65 9.12
CA MET A 73 5.65 8.26 8.23
C MET A 73 4.28 8.28 8.89
N ALA A 74 4.18 8.58 10.20
CA ALA A 74 2.91 8.57 10.91
C ALA A 74 1.85 9.41 10.19
N ALA A 75 0.68 8.79 9.97
CA ALA A 75 -0.44 9.42 9.30
C ALA A 75 -1.00 10.61 10.11
N PRO A 76 -1.70 11.58 9.47
CA PRO A 76 -2.09 12.84 10.10
C PRO A 76 -2.81 12.72 11.45
N SER A 77 -3.73 11.76 11.60
CA SER A 77 -4.51 11.57 12.84
C SER A 77 -3.70 10.97 14.00
N PHE A 78 -2.50 10.46 13.74
CA PHE A 78 -1.73 9.67 14.69
C PHE A 78 -0.30 10.18 14.90
N LYS A 79 0.08 11.27 14.23
CA LYS A 79 1.37 11.93 14.48
C LYS A 79 1.29 12.76 15.77
N ILE A 80 2.41 12.86 16.46
CA ILE A 80 2.50 13.62 17.72
C ILE A 80 2.81 15.10 17.44
N ASP A 81 3.84 15.36 16.63
CA ASP A 81 4.31 16.70 16.27
C ASP A 81 4.65 16.72 14.78
N TRP A 82 5.66 15.93 14.43
CA TRP A 82 6.13 15.75 13.07
C TRP A 82 5.75 14.36 12.53
N GLY A 83 5.64 14.25 11.20
CA GLY A 83 5.23 13.03 10.52
C GLY A 83 4.60 13.34 9.17
N THR A 84 4.00 12.31 8.55
CA THR A 84 3.35 12.42 7.24
C THR A 84 4.32 12.94 6.15
N ASN A 85 5.59 12.53 6.21
CA ASN A 85 6.58 12.96 5.22
C ASN A 85 6.29 12.46 3.80
N THR A 86 5.49 11.41 3.69
CA THR A 86 5.05 10.86 2.42
C THR A 86 3.55 10.66 2.47
N SER A 87 2.89 10.84 1.34
CA SER A 87 1.48 10.51 1.16
C SER A 87 1.33 9.83 -0.20
N PRO A 88 0.50 8.78 -0.31
CA PRO A 88 0.21 8.16 -1.59
C PRO A 88 -0.35 9.18 -2.58
N THR A 89 0.12 9.14 -3.82
CA THR A 89 -0.49 9.94 -4.89
C THR A 89 -1.73 9.26 -5.42
N LEU A 90 -2.60 10.02 -6.10
CA LEU A 90 -3.79 9.46 -6.74
C LEU A 90 -3.40 8.40 -7.79
N GLU A 91 -2.34 8.63 -8.55
CA GLU A 91 -1.86 7.70 -9.56
C GLU A 91 -1.40 6.37 -8.95
N LEU A 92 -0.79 6.40 -7.76
CA LEU A 92 -0.46 5.18 -7.03
C LEU A 92 -1.74 4.46 -6.59
N VAL A 93 -2.70 5.19 -6.02
CA VAL A 93 -4.01 4.63 -5.60
C VAL A 93 -4.76 3.99 -6.78
N GLU A 94 -4.73 4.62 -7.96
CA GLU A 94 -5.38 4.14 -9.17
C GLU A 94 -4.59 3.05 -9.92
N SER A 95 -3.32 2.86 -9.59
CA SER A 95 -2.53 1.76 -10.18
C SER A 95 -2.89 0.38 -9.60
N TYR A 96 -3.56 0.34 -8.44
CA TYR A 96 -4.17 -0.89 -7.92
C TYR A 96 -5.48 -1.18 -8.65
N GLU A 97 -5.48 -2.25 -9.44
CA GLU A 97 -6.64 -2.79 -10.16
C GLU A 97 -7.78 -3.20 -9.22
N TYR A 98 -8.96 -3.42 -9.78
CA TYR A 98 -10.04 -4.11 -9.08
C TYR A 98 -9.88 -5.63 -9.22
N ILE A 99 -10.40 -6.40 -8.26
CA ILE A 99 -10.28 -7.87 -8.24
C ILE A 99 -11.02 -8.55 -9.40
N ASP A 100 -11.90 -7.84 -10.09
CA ASP A 100 -12.56 -8.28 -11.33
C ASP A 100 -11.67 -8.12 -12.58
N GLY A 101 -10.45 -7.61 -12.41
CA GLY A 101 -9.47 -7.36 -13.48
C GLY A 101 -9.67 -6.03 -14.20
N THR A 102 -10.61 -5.17 -13.77
CA THR A 102 -10.79 -3.85 -14.36
C THR A 102 -9.73 -2.86 -13.87
N PRO A 103 -9.36 -1.83 -14.68
CA PRO A 103 -8.40 -0.82 -14.29
C PRO A 103 -8.77 -0.12 -12.98
N GLY A 104 -7.77 0.24 -12.19
CA GLY A 104 -7.93 0.81 -10.85
C GLY A 104 -8.42 2.26 -10.78
N THR A 105 -8.78 2.89 -11.90
CA THR A 105 -9.31 4.26 -11.90
C THR A 105 -10.53 4.37 -11.00
N LEU A 106 -10.56 5.37 -10.11
CA LEU A 106 -11.63 5.51 -9.13
C LEU A 106 -12.96 5.85 -9.83
N LYS A 107 -14.01 5.10 -9.46
CA LYS A 107 -15.34 5.21 -10.05
C LYS A 107 -16.08 6.43 -9.47
N THR A 108 -15.88 7.59 -10.06
CA THR A 108 -16.53 8.84 -9.62
C THR A 108 -17.82 9.15 -10.37
N THR A 109 -18.02 8.53 -11.54
CA THR A 109 -19.20 8.71 -12.39
C THR A 109 -19.72 7.38 -12.93
N ASP A 110 -21.03 7.30 -13.16
CA ASP A 110 -21.68 6.15 -13.79
C ASP A 110 -21.52 6.18 -15.33
N ALA A 111 -22.03 5.15 -16.01
CA ALA A 111 -21.97 5.06 -17.48
C ALA A 111 -22.75 6.17 -18.21
N SER A 112 -23.64 6.88 -17.52
CA SER A 112 -24.42 8.01 -18.04
C SER A 112 -23.77 9.36 -17.72
N GLY A 113 -22.64 9.37 -17.00
CA GLY A 113 -21.91 10.57 -16.58
C GLY A 113 -22.44 11.23 -15.31
N ASN A 114 -23.36 10.60 -14.57
CA ASN A 114 -23.82 11.12 -13.29
C ASN A 114 -22.80 10.82 -12.19
N LEU A 115 -22.68 11.68 -11.19
CA LEU A 115 -21.84 11.43 -10.02
C LEU A 115 -22.31 10.20 -9.25
N ILE A 116 -21.36 9.34 -8.86
CA ILE A 116 -21.62 8.23 -7.95
C ILE A 116 -21.56 8.76 -6.51
N TYR A 117 -22.62 8.52 -5.75
CA TYR A 117 -22.67 8.82 -4.32
C TYR A 117 -22.42 7.55 -3.53
N TYR A 118 -21.42 7.61 -2.67
CA TYR A 118 -21.06 6.53 -1.76
C TYR A 118 -21.59 6.84 -0.35
N GLU A 119 -22.02 5.81 0.37
CA GLU A 119 -22.50 5.96 1.76
C GLU A 119 -21.33 6.35 2.68
N ASN A 120 -20.18 5.68 2.52
CA ASN A 120 -18.94 5.99 3.25
C ASN A 120 -17.80 6.34 2.27
N ALA A 121 -16.74 7.00 2.74
CA ALA A 121 -15.66 7.41 1.84
C ALA A 121 -14.85 6.22 1.31
N GLU A 122 -14.71 5.18 2.12
CA GLU A 122 -13.95 3.98 1.81
C GLU A 122 -14.63 3.11 0.75
N ASP A 123 -15.94 3.26 0.53
CA ASP A 123 -16.69 2.47 -0.43
C ASP A 123 -16.20 2.67 -1.89
N ILE A 124 -15.54 3.79 -2.18
CA ILE A 124 -14.90 4.03 -3.48
C ILE A 124 -13.75 3.05 -3.77
N PHE A 125 -13.16 2.48 -2.72
CA PHE A 125 -12.07 1.51 -2.80
C PHE A 125 -12.57 0.06 -2.75
N LYS A 126 -13.87 -0.16 -2.60
CA LYS A 126 -14.43 -1.52 -2.53
C LYS A 126 -13.96 -2.37 -3.71
N ASP A 127 -13.61 -3.61 -3.43
CA ASP A 127 -13.16 -4.62 -4.40
C ASP A 127 -11.84 -4.26 -5.13
N LYS A 128 -11.03 -3.34 -4.58
CA LYS A 128 -9.64 -3.11 -4.99
C LYS A 128 -8.76 -4.34 -4.72
N ASP A 129 -7.63 -4.44 -5.43
CA ASP A 129 -6.57 -5.40 -5.16
C ASP A 129 -6.22 -5.42 -3.65
N PRO A 130 -6.15 -6.59 -2.99
CA PRO A 130 -5.81 -6.68 -1.57
C PRO A 130 -4.53 -5.96 -1.15
N ARG A 131 -3.55 -5.82 -2.05
CA ARG A 131 -2.31 -5.06 -1.82
C ARG A 131 -2.56 -3.57 -1.61
N PHE A 132 -3.65 -3.01 -2.16
CA PHE A 132 -4.09 -1.64 -1.86
C PHE A 132 -4.39 -1.51 -0.37
N PHE A 133 -5.24 -2.38 0.16
CA PHE A 133 -5.68 -2.33 1.56
C PHE A 133 -4.53 -2.61 2.55
N ALA A 134 -3.52 -3.36 2.13
CA ALA A 134 -2.33 -3.61 2.93
C ALA A 134 -1.29 -2.46 2.88
N SER A 135 -1.31 -1.63 1.84
CA SER A 135 -0.26 -0.62 1.57
C SER A 135 -0.71 0.82 1.79
N ILE A 136 -2.00 1.11 1.70
CA ILE A 136 -2.56 2.46 1.73
C ILE A 136 -3.42 2.63 2.99
N LEU A 137 -3.09 3.62 3.80
CA LEU A 137 -4.00 4.15 4.81
C LEU A 137 -4.97 5.11 4.12
N TYR A 138 -6.22 4.68 3.93
CA TYR A 138 -7.33 5.43 3.32
C TYR A 138 -8.27 6.00 4.41
N PRO A 139 -9.17 6.96 4.10
CA PRO A 139 -10.16 7.44 5.06
C PRO A 139 -10.90 6.27 5.74
N GLY A 140 -11.00 6.29 7.07
CA GLY A 140 -11.62 5.22 7.86
C GLY A 140 -10.73 3.99 8.12
N SER A 141 -9.49 3.96 7.62
CA SER A 141 -8.57 2.85 7.91
C SER A 141 -8.32 2.69 9.42
N PRO A 142 -8.46 1.49 9.99
CA PRO A 142 -8.17 1.26 11.39
C PRO A 142 -6.66 1.28 11.64
N TRP A 143 -6.20 2.10 12.59
CA TRP A 143 -4.80 2.15 13.00
C TRP A 143 -4.65 2.60 14.46
N GLN A 144 -3.72 1.99 15.22
CA GLN A 144 -3.44 2.31 16.63
C GLN A 144 -4.67 2.51 17.55
N ASN A 145 -5.68 1.64 17.43
CA ASN A 145 -6.97 1.70 18.16
C ASN A 145 -7.88 2.89 17.80
N GLY A 146 -7.63 3.56 16.69
CA GLY A 146 -8.51 4.57 16.11
C GLY A 146 -8.71 4.36 14.62
N GLU A 147 -9.32 5.34 13.97
CA GLU A 147 -9.53 5.37 12.53
C GLU A 147 -8.87 6.60 11.92
N LEU A 148 -8.37 6.46 10.70
CA LEU A 148 -7.74 7.55 9.98
C LEU A 148 -8.77 8.56 9.49
N GLU A 149 -8.63 9.80 9.95
CA GLU A 149 -9.38 10.94 9.43
C GLU A 149 -8.50 11.81 8.52
N VAL A 150 -8.87 11.86 7.23
CA VAL A 150 -8.16 12.66 6.21
C VAL A 150 -8.94 13.91 5.77
N ARG A 151 -10.09 14.17 6.39
CA ARG A 151 -10.96 15.31 6.07
C ARG A 151 -10.63 16.48 6.99
N ARG A 152 -10.80 17.70 6.51
CA ARG A 152 -10.71 18.91 7.34
C ARG A 152 -11.58 20.01 6.76
N GLY A 153 -12.17 20.81 7.64
CA GLY A 153 -12.88 22.03 7.24
C GLY A 153 -14.20 21.77 6.50
N ILE A 154 -14.89 20.68 6.85
CA ILE A 154 -16.22 20.39 6.31
C ILE A 154 -17.19 21.45 6.84
N ILE A 155 -17.93 22.07 5.93
CA ILE A 155 -19.03 22.98 6.24
C ILE A 155 -20.33 22.23 5.96
N LYS A 156 -21.15 22.05 6.99
CA LYS A 156 -22.46 21.43 6.88
C LYS A 156 -23.42 22.37 6.15
N ASN A 157 -24.54 21.83 5.66
CA ASN A 157 -25.55 22.60 4.95
C ASN A 157 -26.14 23.77 5.76
N ASP A 158 -26.07 23.70 7.09
CA ASP A 158 -26.48 24.77 8.01
C ASP A 158 -25.39 25.83 8.24
N GLY A 159 -24.24 25.73 7.56
CA GLY A 159 -23.10 26.62 7.70
C GLY A 159 -22.19 26.34 8.90
N SER A 160 -22.52 25.34 9.74
CA SER A 160 -21.68 24.94 10.85
C SER A 160 -20.45 24.15 10.38
N LYS A 161 -19.36 24.26 11.12
CA LYS A 161 -18.14 23.49 10.87
C LYS A 161 -18.30 22.11 11.49
N GLU A 162 -18.01 21.06 10.73
CA GLU A 162 -17.75 19.74 11.31
C GLU A 162 -16.41 19.80 12.04
N ALA A 163 -16.43 19.41 13.32
CA ALA A 163 -15.19 19.21 14.05
C ALA A 163 -14.47 18.01 13.42
N ALA A 164 -13.16 18.18 13.20
CA ALA A 164 -12.25 17.08 12.91
C ALA A 164 -11.82 16.40 14.22
#